data_AF-A0A924LZ18-F1
#
_entry.id   AF-A0A924LZ18-F1
#
_cell.length_a   1.000
_cell.length_b   1.000
_cell.length_c   1.000
_cell.angle_alpha   90.00
_cell.angle_beta   90.00
_cell.angle_gamma   90.00
#
_symmetry.space_group_name_H-M   'P 1'
#
loop_
_entity.id
_entity.type
_entity.pdbx_description
1 polymer ?
#
loop_
_entity_poly.entity_id
_entity_poly.type
_entity_poly.pdbx_seq_one_letter_code
_entity_poly.pdbx_strand_id
1 'polypeptide(L)'
;MSGAAPGVVYLVGSGPGSPDLVTERCRELVSTADVLVFDRLIPDFLISLVPAGCRCIDAGKTAGDHTLAQGDINDLLVKESQAGNAVVRLKGG
;
A
#
# COMPACT_ATOMS: atom_id res chain seq x y z
N MET A 1 18.38 -7.16 4.02
CA MET A 1 17.97 -6.45 2.79
C MET A 1 16.99 -5.36 3.22
N SER A 2 17.35 -4.08 3.11
CA SER A 2 16.56 -2.96 3.62
C SER A 2 15.55 -2.46 2.59
N GLY A 3 14.29 -2.30 2.99
CA GLY A 3 13.24 -1.66 2.18
C GLY A 3 12.48 -2.57 1.21
N ALA A 4 11.53 -1.97 0.49
CA ALA A 4 10.77 -2.58 -0.60
C ALA A 4 11.65 -2.69 -1.86
N ALA A 5 11.63 -3.85 -2.52
CA ALA A 5 12.43 -4.09 -3.70
C ALA A 5 11.72 -3.60 -4.98
N PRO A 6 12.45 -3.00 -5.94
CA PRO A 6 11.91 -2.64 -7.24
C PRO A 6 11.27 -3.84 -7.96
N GLY A 7 10.15 -3.60 -8.62
CA GLY A 7 9.41 -4.60 -9.40
C GLY A 7 8.72 -5.69 -8.57
N VAL A 8 8.60 -5.51 -7.26
CA VAL A 8 7.95 -6.46 -6.34
C VAL A 8 6.67 -5.85 -5.76
N VAL A 9 5.63 -6.68 -5.68
CA VAL A 9 4.40 -6.35 -4.95
C VAL A 9 4.44 -6.98 -3.56
N TYR A 10 4.29 -6.16 -2.53
CA TYR A 10 4.14 -6.61 -1.15
C TYR A 10 2.67 -6.48 -0.73
N LEU A 11 2.03 -7.61 -0.39
CA LEU A 11 0.72 -7.60 0.28
C LEU A 11 0.97 -7.52 1.79
N VAL A 12 0.59 -6.40 2.41
CA VAL A 12 0.96 -6.08 3.79
C VAL A 12 -0.28 -5.77 4.61
N GLY A 13 -0.41 -6.41 5.78
CA GLY A 13 -1.44 -6.11 6.76
C GLY A 13 -1.07 -4.88 7.60
N SER A 14 -2.00 -3.94 7.75
CA SER A 14 -1.83 -2.71 8.55
C SER A 14 -2.19 -2.87 10.03
N GLY A 15 -2.51 -4.10 10.47
CA GLY A 15 -3.07 -4.35 11.79
C GLY A 15 -4.48 -3.75 11.98
N PRO A 16 -5.07 -3.92 13.18
CA PRO A 16 -6.45 -3.51 13.46
C PRO A 16 -6.60 -2.03 13.89
N GLY A 17 -5.54 -1.22 13.77
CA GLY A 17 -5.58 0.21 14.10
C GLY A 17 -4.40 0.70 14.94
N SER A 18 -4.06 -0.05 15.99
CA SER A 18 -3.05 0.39 16.96
C SER A 18 -1.63 0.30 16.38
N PRO A 19 -0.75 1.31 16.58
CA PRO A 19 0.61 1.29 16.05
C PRO A 19 1.48 0.13 16.51
N ASP A 20 1.31 -0.33 17.74
CA ASP A 20 2.04 -1.47 18.32
C ASP A 20 1.62 -2.83 17.76
N LEU A 21 0.49 -2.89 17.05
CA LEU A 21 0.00 -4.09 16.37
C LEU A 21 0.45 -4.19 14.92
N VAL A 22 1.33 -3.29 14.48
CA VAL A 22 1.92 -3.32 13.14
C VAL A 22 3.36 -3.81 13.21
N THR A 23 3.68 -4.74 12.30
CA THR A 23 5.05 -5.28 12.20
C THR A 23 6.04 -4.21 11.79
N GLU A 24 7.28 -4.30 12.29
CA GLU A 24 8.36 -3.42 11.85
C GLU A 24 8.56 -3.50 10.33
N ARG A 25 8.40 -4.69 9.75
CA ARG A 25 8.51 -4.87 8.29
C ARG A 25 7.46 -4.07 7.51
N CYS A 26 6.25 -3.91 8.03
CA CYS A 26 5.26 -3.04 7.42
C CYS A 26 5.74 -1.58 7.40
N ARG A 27 6.29 -1.08 8.52
CA ARG A 27 6.80 0.29 8.63
C ARG A 27 7.94 0.52 7.63
N GLU A 28 8.89 -0.41 7.58
CA GLU A 28 10.00 -0.37 6.61
C GLU A 28 9.52 -0.32 5.16
N LEU A 29 8.61 -1.22 4.78
CA LEU A 29 8.09 -1.31 3.42
C LEU A 29 7.33 -0.04 3.02
N VAL A 30 6.46 0.47 3.89
CA VAL A 30 5.70 1.70 3.64
C VAL A 30 6.64 2.90 3.49
N SER A 31 7.68 3.00 4.32
CA SER A 31 8.67 4.09 4.27
C SER A 31 9.61 4.07 3.06
N THR A 32 9.55 3.02 2.24
CA THR A 32 10.44 2.84 1.08
C THR A 32 9.68 2.51 -0.19
N ALA A 33 8.34 2.59 -0.19
CA ALA A 33 7.51 2.28 -1.34
C ALA A 33 7.57 3.38 -2.41
N ASP A 34 7.61 2.98 -3.67
CA ASP A 34 7.40 3.89 -4.80
C ASP A 34 5.90 4.10 -5.07
N VAL A 35 5.11 3.05 -4.88
CA VAL A 35 3.65 3.07 -5.03
C VAL A 35 2.99 2.40 -3.83
N LEU A 36 2.08 3.13 -3.17
CA LEU A 36 1.26 2.63 -2.09
C LEU A 36 -0.20 2.53 -2.55
N VAL A 37 -0.73 1.31 -2.61
CA VAL A 37 -2.15 1.05 -2.86
C VAL A 37 -2.82 0.65 -1.55
N PHE A 38 -3.81 1.38 -1.09
CA PHE A 38 -4.39 1.19 0.24
C PHE A 38 -5.92 1.24 0.25
N ASP A 39 -6.53 0.68 1.29
CA ASP A 39 -7.98 0.75 1.53
C ASP A 39 -8.29 1.82 2.58
N ARG A 40 -9.56 2.19 2.77
CA ARG A 40 -9.93 3.29 3.68
C ARG A 40 -9.52 3.14 5.15
N LEU A 41 -9.41 1.92 5.64
CA LEU A 41 -9.20 1.66 7.08
C LEU A 41 -7.71 1.62 7.45
N ILE A 42 -6.83 2.24 6.66
CA ILE A 42 -5.42 2.32 7.02
C ILE A 42 -5.22 3.37 8.12
N PRO A 43 -4.48 3.03 9.19
CA PRO A 43 -4.15 3.99 10.26
C PRO A 43 -3.33 5.19 9.74
N ASP A 44 -3.68 6.39 10.18
CA ASP A 44 -3.00 7.65 9.78
C ASP A 44 -1.49 7.63 10.00
N PHE A 45 -1.02 6.93 11.05
CA PHE A 45 0.41 6.86 11.33
C PHE A 45 1.18 6.13 10.21
N LEU A 46 0.58 5.15 9.51
CA LEU A 46 1.23 4.51 8.37
C LEU A 46 1.31 5.46 7.18
N ILE A 47 0.27 6.26 6.96
CA ILE A 47 0.27 7.30 5.93
C ILE A 47 1.38 8.33 6.21
N SER A 48 1.63 8.65 7.48
CA SER A 48 2.71 9.58 7.87
C SER A 48 4.14 9.06 7.58
N LEU A 49 4.31 7.74 7.38
CA LEU A 49 5.60 7.15 7.02
C LEU A 49 5.87 7.19 5.52
N VAL A 50 4.87 7.54 4.71
CA VAL A 50 4.97 7.47 3.26
C VAL A 50 5.93 8.55 2.72
N PRO A 51 6.90 8.17 1.87
CA PRO A 51 7.80 9.14 1.25
C PRO A 51 7.04 10.18 0.41
N ALA A 52 7.55 11.41 0.37
CA ALA A 52 6.95 12.49 -0.42
C ALA A 52 6.86 12.18 -1.93
N GLY A 53 7.72 11.30 -2.46
CA GLY A 53 7.71 10.86 -3.85
C GLY A 53 6.85 9.62 -4.12
N CYS A 54 6.27 9.00 -3.08
CA CYS A 54 5.46 7.80 -3.24
C CYS A 54 4.10 8.15 -3.85
N ARG A 55 3.68 7.38 -4.85
CA ARG A 55 2.33 7.51 -5.43
C ARG A 55 1.32 6.74 -4.56
N CYS A 56 0.43 7.48 -3.91
CA CYS A 56 -0.65 6.95 -3.09
C CYS A 56 -1.93 6.76 -3.90
N ILE A 57 -2.48 5.54 -3.89
CA ILE A 57 -3.70 5.17 -4.63
C ILE A 57 -4.70 4.57 -3.64
N ASP A 58 -5.82 5.28 -3.44
CA ASP A 58 -6.95 4.78 -2.65
C ASP A 58 -7.77 3.80 -3.49
N ALA A 59 -7.83 2.54 -3.05
CA ALA A 59 -8.62 1.46 -3.62
C ALA A 59 -9.93 1.21 -2.84
N GLY A 60 -10.23 2.05 -1.85
CA GLY A 60 -11.44 2.02 -1.04
C GLY A 60 -12.67 2.61 -1.74
N LYS A 61 -13.86 2.15 -1.32
CA LYS A 61 -15.15 2.58 -1.87
C LYS A 61 -15.54 3.98 -1.40
N THR A 62 -15.69 4.95 -2.28
CA THR A 62 -16.57 6.12 -2.01
C THR A 62 -18.00 5.74 -2.34
N ALA A 63 -18.92 5.92 -1.38
CA ALA A 63 -20.33 5.66 -1.64
C ALA A 63 -20.79 6.58 -2.78
N GLY A 64 -21.08 5.99 -3.94
CA GLY A 64 -21.53 6.71 -5.13
C GLY A 64 -20.54 6.83 -6.28
N ASP A 65 -19.27 6.44 -6.11
CA ASP A 65 -18.25 6.59 -7.15
C ASP A 65 -17.60 5.26 -7.58
N HIS A 66 -17.23 5.19 -8.86
CA HIS A 66 -16.75 4.01 -9.56
C HIS A 66 -15.72 3.22 -8.74
N THR A 67 -16.14 2.05 -8.27
CA THR A 67 -15.29 1.11 -7.53
C THR A 67 -14.26 0.53 -8.48
N LEU A 68 -12.96 0.59 -8.16
CA LEU A 68 -12.01 -0.31 -8.81
C LEU A 68 -12.42 -1.73 -8.44
N ALA A 69 -12.84 -2.51 -9.42
CA ALA A 69 -13.12 -3.91 -9.20
C ALA A 69 -11.84 -4.60 -8.71
N GLN A 70 -11.97 -5.73 -8.02
CA GLN A 70 -10.80 -6.47 -7.55
C GLN A 70 -9.84 -6.83 -8.71
N GLY A 71 -10.38 -7.05 -9.91
CA GLY A 71 -9.60 -7.23 -11.14
C GLY A 71 -8.75 -5.99 -11.45
N ASP A 72 -9.35 -4.80 -11.46
CA ASP A 72 -8.65 -3.55 -11.76
C ASP A 72 -7.53 -3.25 -10.75
N ILE A 73 -7.76 -3.56 -9.46
CA ILE A 73 -6.72 -3.45 -8.42
C ILE A 73 -5.57 -4.41 -8.75
N ASN A 74 -5.86 -5.65 -9.11
CA ASN A 74 -4.82 -6.63 -9.44
C ASN A 74 -4.03 -6.18 -10.68
N ASP A 75 -4.70 -5.70 -11.72
CA ASP A 75 -4.08 -5.21 -12.94
C ASP A 75 -3.19 -3.99 -12.67
N LEU A 76 -3.62 -3.08 -11.79
CA LEU A 76 -2.81 -1.97 -11.31
C LEU A 76 -1.53 -2.44 -10.62
N LEU A 77 -1.63 -3.40 -9.68
CA LEU A 77 -0.48 -3.93 -8.95
C LEU A 77 0.54 -4.58 -9.90
N VAL A 78 0.05 -5.36 -10.88
CA VAL A 78 0.89 -5.98 -11.90
C VAL A 78 1.54 -4.92 -12.79
N LYS A 79 0.78 -3.93 -13.26
CA LYS A 79 1.28 -2.86 -14.12
C LYS A 79 2.40 -2.06 -13.44
N GLU A 80 2.19 -1.65 -12.20
CA GLU A 80 3.17 -0.82 -11.46
C GLU A 80 4.45 -1.61 -11.16
N SER A 81 4.34 -2.88 -10.77
CA SER A 81 5.52 -3.73 -10.57
C SER A 81 6.28 -4.02 -11.89
N GLN A 82 5.58 -4.26 -13.00
CA GLN A 82 6.22 -4.39 -14.32
C GLN A 82 6.93 -3.11 -14.78
N ALA A 83 6.49 -1.94 -14.31
CA ALA A 83 7.18 -0.67 -14.53
C ALA A 83 8.44 -0.50 -13.66
N GLY A 84 8.77 -1.48 -12.81
CA GLY A 84 9.94 -1.47 -11.93
C GLY A 84 9.69 -0.84 -10.56
N ASN A 85 8.47 -0.41 -10.26
CA ASN A 85 8.16 0.22 -8.97
C ASN A 85 8.14 -0.81 -7.84
N ALA A 86 8.62 -0.42 -6.67
CA ALA A 86 8.39 -1.14 -5.42
C ALA A 86 6.96 -0.84 -4.94
N VAL A 87 6.06 -1.82 -5.06
CA VAL A 87 4.63 -1.65 -4.81
C VAL A 87 4.24 -2.23 -3.46
N VAL A 88 3.60 -1.44 -2.60
CA VAL A 88 3.02 -1.91 -1.35
C VAL A 88 1.50 -1.84 -1.44
N ARG A 89 0.84 -2.98 -1.28
CA ARG A 89 -0.62 -3.08 -1.12
C ARG A 89 -0.93 -3.23 0.36
N LEU A 90 -1.26 -2.11 1.01
CA LEU A 90 -1.74 -2.10 2.39
C LEU A 90 -3.19 -2.56 2.45
N LYS A 91 -3.45 -3.53 3.31
CA LYS A 91 -4.78 -4.06 3.60
C LYS A 91 -5.05 -3.93 5.09
N GLY A 92 -6.31 -3.65 5.43
CA GLY A 92 -6.78 -3.76 6.82
C GLY A 92 -6.46 -5.15 7.37
N GLY A 93 -5.95 -5.19 8.61
CA GLY A 93 -5.69 -6.42 9.36
C GLY A 93 -6.90 -6.93 10.11
#